data_AF-A0A973LBE6-F1
#
_entry.id   AF-A0A973LBE6-F1
#
_cell.length_a   1.000
_cell.length_b   1.000
_cell.length_c   1.000
_cell.angle_alpha   90.00
_cell.angle_beta   90.00
_cell.angle_gamma   90.00
#
_symmetry.space_group_name_H-M   'P 1'
#
loop_
_entity.id
_entity.type
_entity.pdbx_description
1 polymer ?
#
loop_
_entity_poly.entity_id
_entity_poly.type
_entity_poly.pdbx_seq_one_letter_code
_entity_poly.pdbx_strand_id
1 'polypeptide(L)'
;MTGQSTADAGGAAPATAPRIQVVHGNPTAEELAAVVTVLAAVTVAATQSRSDNDQRHTPGVGGWTARERGVRTPLHSGPGGWRASAFPPAR
;
A
#
# COMPACT_ATOMS: atom_id res chain seq x y z
N MET A 1 -0.49 10.57 -55.50
CA MET A 1 0.32 11.01 -54.34
C MET A 1 -0.63 11.03 -53.12
N THR A 2 -1.01 9.87 -52.61
CA THR A 2 -1.99 9.71 -51.52
C THR A 2 -1.28 9.75 -50.17
N GLY A 3 -1.59 10.76 -49.35
CA GLY A 3 -1.14 10.84 -47.96
C GLY A 3 -2.10 10.05 -47.07
N GLN A 4 -1.66 8.87 -46.61
CA GLN A 4 -2.32 8.15 -45.54
C GLN A 4 -2.01 8.88 -44.22
N SER A 5 -2.97 9.66 -43.72
CA SER A 5 -2.96 10.15 -42.33
C SER A 5 -3.51 9.02 -41.46
N THR A 6 -2.63 8.20 -40.89
CA THR A 6 -3.02 7.25 -39.84
C THR A 6 -3.08 8.01 -38.53
N ALA A 7 -4.30 8.18 -38.05
CA ALA A 7 -4.61 8.65 -36.71
C ALA A 7 -3.69 7.97 -35.70
N ASP A 8 -3.08 8.79 -34.85
CA ASP A 8 -2.57 8.38 -33.55
C ASP A 8 -3.77 7.84 -32.75
N ALA A 9 -4.01 6.54 -32.90
CA ALA A 9 -4.85 5.81 -31.99
C ALA A 9 -4.07 5.75 -30.68
N GLY A 10 -4.27 6.77 -29.84
CA GLY A 10 -3.80 6.81 -28.47
C GLY A 10 -4.15 5.49 -27.80
N GLY A 11 -3.16 4.62 -27.73
CA GLY A 11 -3.28 3.31 -27.10
C GLY A 11 -3.54 3.57 -25.62
N ALA A 12 -4.78 3.35 -25.19
CA ALA A 12 -5.11 3.32 -23.78
C ALA A 12 -4.23 2.25 -23.13
N ALA A 13 -3.23 2.70 -22.37
CA ALA A 13 -2.36 1.81 -21.60
C ALA A 13 -3.27 0.89 -20.76
N PRO A 14 -3.07 -0.44 -20.77
CA PRO A 14 -3.94 -1.33 -20.01
C PRO A 14 -3.86 -0.93 -18.53
N ALA A 15 -5.00 -0.58 -17.96
CA ALA A 15 -5.12 -0.28 -16.53
C ALA A 15 -4.52 -1.48 -15.77
N THR A 16 -3.40 -1.24 -15.08
CA THR A 16 -2.70 -2.30 -14.35
C THR A 16 -3.63 -2.80 -13.25
N ALA A 17 -4.13 -4.03 -13.38
CA ALA A 17 -4.92 -4.66 -12.35
C ALA A 17 -4.08 -4.75 -11.05
N PRO A 18 -4.70 -4.53 -9.88
CA PRO A 18 -3.99 -4.65 -8.61
C PRO A 18 -3.44 -6.07 -8.45
N ARG A 19 -2.12 -6.16 -8.18
CA ARG A 19 -1.39 -7.44 -8.01
C ARG A 19 -0.96 -7.63 -6.56
N ILE A 20 -1.20 -8.84 -6.03
CA ILE A 20 -0.75 -9.25 -4.68
C ILE A 20 0.28 -10.35 -4.87
N GLN A 21 1.43 -10.24 -4.20
CA GLN A 21 2.52 -11.21 -4.27
C GLN A 21 2.85 -11.74 -2.87
N VAL A 22 2.90 -13.07 -2.73
CA VAL A 22 3.43 -13.73 -1.53
C VAL A 22 4.95 -13.75 -1.66
N VAL A 23 5.65 -13.03 -0.78
CA VAL A 23 7.12 -12.92 -0.81
C VAL A 23 7.83 -13.98 0.04
N HIS A 24 7.11 -14.60 0.97
CA HIS A 24 7.63 -15.63 1.88
C HIS A 24 6.49 -16.53 2.38
N GLY A 25 6.81 -17.79 2.72
CA GLY A 25 5.85 -18.80 3.18
C GLY A 25 5.13 -19.54 2.05
N ASN A 26 4.29 -20.51 2.40
CA ASN A 26 3.43 -21.26 1.48
C ASN A 26 2.01 -21.34 2.07
N PRO A 27 1.20 -20.28 1.97
CA PRO A 27 -0.13 -20.24 2.57
C PRO A 27 -1.04 -21.28 1.90
N THR A 28 -1.97 -21.83 2.66
CA THR A 28 -3.01 -22.67 2.07
C THR A 28 -3.97 -21.82 1.23
N ALA A 29 -4.78 -22.48 0.40
CA ALA A 29 -5.80 -21.79 -0.40
C ALA A 29 -6.80 -21.04 0.50
N GLU A 30 -7.15 -21.61 1.64
CA GLU A 30 -8.08 -21.03 2.61
C GLU A 30 -7.52 -19.77 3.26
N GLU A 31 -6.24 -19.80 3.66
CA GLU A 31 -5.58 -18.65 4.26
C GLU A 31 -5.45 -17.49 3.26
N LEU A 32 -5.08 -17.81 2.01
CA LEU A 32 -5.00 -16.81 0.94
C LEU A 32 -6.38 -16.21 0.63
N ALA A 33 -7.43 -17.04 0.59
CA ALA A 33 -8.80 -16.59 0.40
C ALA A 33 -9.28 -15.69 1.55
N ALA A 34 -8.93 -16.01 2.80
CA ALA A 34 -9.28 -15.19 3.95
C ALA A 34 -8.67 -13.78 3.86
N VAL A 35 -7.38 -13.68 3.53
CA VAL A 35 -6.70 -12.38 3.37
C VAL A 35 -7.30 -11.57 2.23
N VAL A 36 -7.56 -12.19 1.08
CA VAL A 36 -8.20 -11.52 -0.06
C VAL A 36 -9.59 -11.03 0.29
N THR A 37 -10.37 -11.82 1.03
CA THR A 37 -11.72 -11.45 1.47
C THR A 37 -11.70 -10.22 2.39
N VAL A 38 -10.79 -10.20 3.35
CA VAL A 38 -10.61 -9.04 4.25
C VAL A 38 -10.23 -7.80 3.44
N LEU A 39 -9.28 -7.93 2.51
CA LEU A 39 -8.86 -6.81 1.66
C LEU A 39 -10.02 -6.29 0.80
N ALA A 40 -10.82 -7.18 0.21
CA ALA A 40 -12.01 -6.81 -0.55
C ALA A 40 -13.06 -6.11 0.32
N ALA A 41 -13.29 -6.57 1.54
CA ALA A 41 -14.22 -5.93 2.47
C ALA A 41 -13.75 -4.51 2.84
N VAL A 42 -12.45 -4.33 3.11
CA VAL A 42 -11.87 -3.02 3.44
C VAL A 42 -11.95 -2.06 2.25
N THR A 43 -11.67 -2.52 1.02
CA THR A 43 -11.77 -1.65 -0.17
C THR A 43 -13.21 -1.22 -0.42
N VAL A 44 -14.18 -2.13 -0.27
CA VAL A 44 -15.61 -1.85 -0.38
C VAL A 44 -16.09 -0.88 0.72
N ALA A 45 -15.60 -1.02 1.96
CA ALA A 45 -15.92 -0.07 3.02
C ALA A 45 -15.33 1.32 2.74
N ALA A 46 -14.09 1.39 2.22
CA ALA A 46 -13.44 2.64 1.87
C ALA A 46 -14.12 3.39 0.71
N THR A 47 -14.67 2.67 -0.27
CA THR A 47 -15.41 3.30 -1.38
C THR A 47 -16.79 3.81 -0.93
N GLN A 48 -17.51 3.05 -0.10
CA GLN A 48 -18.79 3.49 0.45
C GLN A 48 -18.64 4.72 1.36
N SER A 49 -17.56 4.79 2.16
CA SER A 49 -17.26 5.94 3.00
C SER A 49 -16.95 7.23 2.22
N ARG A 50 -16.56 7.12 0.94
CA ARG A 50 -16.34 8.30 0.07
C ARG A 50 -17.64 8.89 -0.46
N SER A 51 -18.67 8.07 -0.67
CA SER A 51 -19.96 8.55 -1.20
C SER A 51 -20.75 9.39 -0.21
N ASP A 52 -20.52 9.21 1.09
CA ASP A 52 -21.24 9.92 2.18
C ASP A 52 -20.46 11.15 2.69
N ASN A 53 -19.29 11.46 2.10
CA ASN A 53 -18.31 12.29 2.76
C ASN A 53 -17.56 13.26 1.82
N ASP A 54 -18.28 13.89 0.90
CA ASP A 54 -17.79 15.07 0.16
C ASP A 54 -17.57 16.31 1.05
N GLN A 55 -17.70 16.19 2.38
CA GLN A 55 -17.57 17.32 3.31
C GLN A 55 -16.77 17.09 4.61
N ARG A 56 -16.32 15.88 4.97
CA ARG A 56 -15.48 15.73 6.18
C ARG A 56 -14.28 14.84 5.93
N HIS A 57 -13.18 15.52 5.65
CA HIS A 57 -11.81 15.18 6.02
C HIS A 57 -11.37 13.77 5.65
N THR A 58 -10.53 13.73 4.61
CA THR A 58 -9.55 12.69 4.26
C THR A 58 -9.45 11.55 5.29
N PRO A 59 -9.64 10.27 4.91
CA PRO A 59 -9.13 9.16 5.72
C PRO A 59 -7.60 9.22 5.63
N GLY A 60 -7.04 10.12 6.43
CA GLY A 60 -5.62 10.41 6.48
C GLY A 60 -4.98 9.37 7.36
N VAL A 61 -4.42 8.35 6.71
CA VAL A 61 -3.10 7.79 7.01
C VAL A 61 -2.76 7.75 8.50
N GLY A 62 -2.80 6.54 9.09
CA GLY A 62 -2.28 6.27 10.42
C GLY A 62 -0.91 6.93 10.62
N GLY A 63 -0.51 7.19 11.87
CA GLY A 63 0.51 8.17 12.34
C GLY A 63 1.87 8.35 11.62
N TRP A 64 2.09 7.76 10.45
CA TRP A 64 3.04 8.06 9.39
C TRP A 64 2.98 9.51 8.90
N THR A 65 1.81 10.16 8.83
CA THR A 65 1.70 11.58 8.43
C THR A 65 1.53 12.53 9.62
N ALA A 66 1.78 12.05 10.84
CA ALA A 66 1.61 12.87 12.04
C ALA A 66 2.65 14.00 12.07
N ARG A 67 2.16 15.25 12.02
CA ARG A 67 2.99 16.47 11.99
C ARG A 67 3.94 16.56 13.19
N GLU A 68 3.54 16.02 14.33
CA GLU A 68 4.37 15.94 15.54
C GLU A 68 5.73 15.25 15.31
N ARG A 69 5.84 14.29 14.38
CA ARG A 69 7.13 13.66 14.07
C ARG A 69 8.11 14.58 13.34
N GLY A 70 7.63 15.63 12.67
CA GLY A 70 8.50 16.64 12.05
C GLY A 70 9.18 17.57 13.07
N VAL A 71 8.63 17.65 14.29
CA VAL A 71 9.18 18.46 15.40
C VAL A 71 10.03 17.62 16.35
N ARG A 72 9.90 16.29 16.30
CA ARG A 72 10.67 15.37 17.15
C ARG A 72 11.99 14.96 16.49
N THR A 73 13.04 14.85 17.28
CA THR A 73 14.30 14.24 16.85
C THR A 73 14.08 12.77 16.49
N PRO A 74 14.49 12.33 15.28
CA PRO A 74 14.45 10.92 14.91
C PRO A 74 15.28 10.06 15.87
N LEU A 75 14.73 8.93 16.32
CA LEU A 75 15.52 7.92 17.04
C LEU A 75 16.32 7.12 16.02
N HIS A 76 17.64 7.29 16.01
CA HIS A 76 18.54 6.43 15.25
C HIS A 76 18.82 5.16 16.06
N SER A 77 18.50 4.00 15.49
CA SER A 77 19.07 2.75 15.99
C SER A 77 20.59 2.83 15.85
N GLY A 78 21.33 2.64 16.94
CA GLY A 78 22.79 2.54 16.88
C GLY A 78 23.25 1.38 15.98
N PRO A 79 24.54 1.32 15.60
CA PRO A 79 25.09 0.22 14.82
C PRO A 79 24.70 -1.14 15.44
N GLY A 80 24.06 -2.00 14.66
CA GLY A 80 23.58 -3.31 15.14
C GLY A 80 22.34 -3.27 16.06
N GLY A 81 21.76 -2.10 16.35
CA GLY A 81 20.65 -1.95 17.30
C GLY A 81 19.41 -2.76 16.95
N TRP A 82 19.09 -2.91 15.66
CA TRP A 82 18.01 -3.80 15.22
C TRP A 82 18.35 -5.28 15.39
N ARG A 83 19.62 -5.66 15.19
CA ARG A 83 20.05 -7.05 15.35
C ARG A 83 20.07 -7.45 16.83
N ALA A 84 20.42 -6.51 17.72
CA ALA A 84 20.43 -6.72 19.16
C ALA A 84 19.03 -7.07 19.73
N SER A 85 17.95 -6.61 19.08
CA SER A 85 16.57 -6.94 19.47
C SER A 85 16.23 -8.42 19.29
N ALA A 86 16.85 -9.08 18.29
CA ALA A 86 16.63 -10.48 17.98
C ALA A 86 17.75 -11.38 18.53
N PHE A 87 18.94 -10.83 18.76
CA PHE A 87 20.13 -11.52 19.25
C PHE A 87 20.86 -10.64 20.26
N PRO A 88 20.59 -10.78 21.57
CA PRO A 88 21.32 -10.06 22.60
C PRO A 88 22.82 -10.39 22.52
N PRO A 89 23.73 -9.41 22.62
CA PRO A 89 25.15 -9.72 22.64
C PRO A 89 25.47 -10.58 23.86
N ALA A 90 26.32 -11.60 23.67
CA ALA A 90 26.88 -12.36 24.79
C ALA A 90 27.64 -11.38 25.70
N ARG A 91 27.33 -11.45 27.00
CA ARG A 91 27.92 -10.60 28.04
C ARG A 91 29.39 -10.91 28.26
#